data_AF-J9FR34-F1
#
_entry.id   AF-J9FR34-F1
#
_cell.length_a   1.000
_cell.length_b   1.000
_cell.length_c   1.000
_cell.angle_alpha   90.00
_cell.angle_beta   90.00
_cell.angle_gamma   90.00
#
_symmetry.space_group_name_H-M   'P 1'
#
loop_
_entity.id
_entity.type
_entity.pdbx_description
1 polymer ?
#
loop_
_entity_poly.entity_id
_entity_poly.type
_entity_poly.pdbx_seq_one_letter_code
_entity_poly.pdbx_strand_id
1 'polypeptide(L)' 'GAERGAILYTIALTCRMHKVNMFEYLTDVINRTADWQPNTPLEKYRELLPDMWKKANE' A
#
# COMPACT_ATOMS: atom_id res chain seq x y z
N GLY A 1 0.65 14.40 -14.50
CA GLY A 1 0.99 13.06 -15.02
C GLY A 1 2.28 12.54 -14.42
N ALA A 2 3.40 13.22 -14.69
CA ALA A 2 4.74 12.80 -14.26
C ALA A 2 4.88 12.56 -12.74
N GLU A 3 4.40 13.47 -11.89
CA GLU A 3 4.48 13.33 -10.44
C GLU A 3 3.79 12.05 -9.92
N ARG A 4 2.54 11.81 -10.33
CA ARG A 4 1.80 10.59 -9.98
C ARG A 4 2.51 9.33 -10.50
N GLY A 5 3.13 9.41 -11.67
CA GLY A 5 3.95 8.34 -12.22
C GLY A 5 5.19 8.06 -11.37
N ALA A 6 5.89 9.10 -10.90
CA ALA A 6 7.05 8.98 -10.02
C ALA A 6 6.68 8.38 -8.65
N ILE A 7 5.52 8.75 -8.09
CA ILE A 7 4.99 8.16 -6.85
C ILE A 7 4.72 6.67 -7.05
N LEU A 8 3.97 6.32 -8.10
CA LEU A 8 3.66 4.92 -8.41
C LEU A 8 4.93 4.09 -8.65
N TYR A 9 5.91 4.64 -9.36
CA TYR A 9 7.20 4.01 -9.62
C TYR A 9 7.98 3.76 -8.32
N THR A 10 7.99 4.73 -7.40
CA THR A 10 8.62 4.59 -6.09
C THR A 10 7.94 3.46 -5.30
N ILE A 11 6.62 3.40 -5.29
CA ILE A 11 5.86 2.31 -4.64
C ILE A 11 6.21 0.96 -5.29
N ALA A 12 6.26 0.89 -6.62
CA ALA A 12 6.58 -0.34 -7.35
C ALA A 12 7.99 -0.86 -7.01
N LEU A 13 8.96 0.05 -6.91
CA LEU A 13 10.33 -0.28 -6.47
C LEU A 13 10.34 -0.81 -5.04
N THR A 14 9.64 -0.16 -4.11
CA THR A 14 9.54 -0.62 -2.73
C THR A 14 8.90 -2.01 -2.66
N CYS A 15 7.77 -2.25 -3.34
CA CYS A 15 7.15 -3.58 -3.40
C CYS A 15 8.14 -4.64 -3.93
N ARG A 16 8.93 -4.31 -4.95
CA ARG A 16 9.96 -5.21 -5.48
C ARG A 16 11.06 -5.51 -4.47
N MET A 17 11.50 -4.53 -3.68
CA MET A 17 12.52 -4.74 -2.63
C MET A 17 12.02 -5.70 -1.54
N HIS A 18 10.73 -5.61 -1.18
CA HIS A 18 10.10 -6.46 -0.16
C HIS A 18 9.49 -7.76 -0.71
N LYS A 19 9.72 -8.08 -2.01
CA LYS A 19 9.15 -9.27 -2.69
C LYS A 19 7.61 -9.33 -2.61
N VAL A 20 6.96 -8.18 -2.54
CA VAL A 20 5.51 -8.02 -2.51
C VAL A 20 4.98 -7.88 -3.93
N ASN A 21 3.87 -8.55 -4.24
CA ASN A 21 3.18 -8.33 -5.50
C ASN A 21 2.49 -6.94 -5.49
N MET A 22 2.92 -6.06 -6.39
CA MET A 22 2.42 -4.69 -6.48
C MET A 22 0.90 -4.61 -6.72
N PHE A 23 0.35 -5.49 -7.55
CA PHE A 23 -1.07 -5.47 -7.88
C PHE A 23 -1.90 -5.89 -6.67
N GLU A 24 -1.54 -7.01 -6.02
CA GLU A 24 -2.22 -7.46 -4.81
C GLU A 24 -2.15 -6.43 -3.68
N TYR A 25 -0.97 -5.81 -3.49
CA TYR A 25 -0.76 -4.74 -2.54
C TYR A 25 -1.70 -3.56 -2.79
N LEU A 26 -1.74 -3.04 -4.03
CA LEU A 26 -2.59 -1.89 -4.35
C LEU A 26 -4.07 -2.21 -4.19
N THR A 27 -4.50 -3.39 -4.63
CA THR A 27 -5.87 -3.86 -4.44
C THR A 27 -6.23 -3.93 -2.95
N ASP A 28 -5.36 -4.48 -2.12
CA ASP A 28 -5.57 -4.60 -0.67
C ASP A 28 -5.60 -3.22 0.02
N VAL A 29 -4.67 -2.32 -0.33
CA VAL A 29 -4.65 -0.94 0.18
C VAL A 29 -5.94 -0.20 -0.17
N ILE A 30 -6.39 -0.26 -1.42
CA ILE A 30 -7.62 0.41 -1.87
C ILE A 30 -8.84 -0.16 -1.13
N ASN A 31 -8.94 -1.49 -1.03
CA ASN A 31 -10.09 -2.12 -0.36
C ASN A 31 -10.10 -1.82 1.15
N ARG A 32 -8.95 -1.85 1.84
CA ARG A 32 -8.87 -1.53 3.27
C ARG A 32 -9.21 -0.06 3.52
N THR A 33 -8.66 0.84 2.72
CA THR A 33 -8.87 2.29 2.90
C THR A 33 -10.27 2.75 2.52
N ALA A 34 -11.01 2.01 1.69
CA ALA A 34 -12.38 2.33 1.32
C ALA A 34 -13.35 2.33 2.51
N ASP A 35 -13.09 1.52 3.54
CA ASP A 35 -13.92 1.41 4.75
C ASP A 35 -13.46 2.36 5.89
N TRP A 36 -12.33 3.03 5.71
CA TRP A 36 -11.71 3.82 6.79
C TRP A 36 -12.39 5.16 7.01
N GLN A 37 -12.67 5.47 8.27
CA GLN A 37 -13.18 6.77 8.69
C GLN A 37 -12.09 7.85 8.56
N PRO A 38 -12.43 9.13 8.33
CA PRO A 38 -11.45 10.20 8.17
C PRO A 38 -10.54 10.42 9.38
N ASN A 39 -10.92 9.91 10.56
CA ASN A 39 -10.14 10.01 11.79
C ASN A 39 -9.31 8.74 12.09
N THR A 40 -8.97 7.98 11.04
CA THR A 40 -8.21 6.74 11.19
C THR A 40 -6.80 7.02 11.71
N PRO A 41 -6.34 6.31 12.75
CA PRO A 41 -5.02 6.55 13.34
C PRO A 41 -3.90 6.27 12.33
N LEU A 42 -2.83 7.07 12.40
CA LEU A 42 -1.67 6.99 11.50
C LEU A 42 -1.03 5.59 11.50
N GLU A 43 -1.10 4.89 12.63
CA GLU A 43 -0.57 3.53 12.82
C GLU A 43 -1.14 2.55 11.78
N LYS A 44 -2.44 2.66 11.45
CA LYS A 44 -3.09 1.84 10.42
C LYS A 44 -2.44 2.02 9.05
N TYR A 45 -2.08 3.25 8.69
CA TYR A 45 -1.40 3.53 7.43
C TYR A 45 0.04 3.01 7.42
N ARG A 46 0.70 2.93 8.57
CA ARG A 46 2.04 2.35 8.71
C ARG A 46 2.03 0.85 8.39
N GLU A 47 1.00 0.14 8.84
CA GLU A 47 0.80 -1.29 8.54
C GLU A 47 0.58 -1.58 7.05
N LEU A 48 0.13 -0.57 6.29
CA LEU A 48 -0.04 -0.67 4.84
C LEU A 48 1.26 -0.44 4.08
N LEU A 49 2.39 -0.09 4.70
CA LEU A 49 3.63 0.08 3.96
C LEU A 49 4.13 -1.28 3.44
N PRO A 50 4.77 -1.36 2.26
CA PRO A 50 5.18 -2.63 1.66
C PRO A 50 6.14 -3.46 2.54
N ASP A 51 6.85 -2.82 3.47
CA ASP A 51 7.72 -3.47 4.45
C ASP A 51 6.95 -4.20 5.56
N MET A 52 5.83 -3.62 6.00
CA MET A 52 4.99 -4.13 7.09
C MET A 52 3.73 -4.83 6.57
N TRP A 53 3.48 -4.78 5.26
CA TRP A 53 2.28 -5.28 4.64
C TRP A 53 2.18 -6.79 4.79
N LYS A 54 1.10 -7.21 5.44
CA LYS A 54 0.67 -8.60 5.50
C LYS A 54 -0.59 -8.75 4.68
N LYS A 55 -0.61 -9.76 3.81
CA LYS A 55 -1.79 -10.11 3.02
C LYS A 55 -2.96 -10.37 3.97
N ALA A 56 -4.13 -9.79 3.71
CA ALA A 56 -5.30 -9.91 4.59
C ALA A 56 -5.84 -11.35 4.70
N ASN A 57 -5.39 -12.27 3.83
CA ASN A 57 -5.91 -13.63 3.68
C ASN A 57 -4.77 -14.64 3.48
N GLU A 58 -3.96 -14.86 4.51
CA GLU A 58 -3.10 -16.06 4.61
C GLU A 58 -3.30 -16.74 5.97
#